data_AF-A0AAP0GLG4-F1
#
_entry.id   AF-A0AAP0GLG4-F1
#
_cell.length_a   1.000
_cell.length_b   1.000
_cell.length_c   1.000
_cell.angle_alpha   90.00
_cell.angle_beta   90.00
_cell.angle_gamma   90.00
#
_symmetry.space_group_name_H-M   'P 1'
#
loop_
_entity.id
_entity.type
_entity.pdbx_description
1 polymer ?
#
loop_
_entity_poly.entity_id
_entity_poly.type
_entity_poly.pdbx_seq_one_letter_code
_entity_poly.pdbx_strand_id
1 'polypeptide(L)'
;MWKLTSEILSVLQIVGPAPTKGPLIEHQKKIGLWAVKLPSVDTSVVRRTLSFLSQNPNGLKGVNENPKKLQNRIDFWSTIKPAHFGMKIASPNLLNIFGFITVGLLIGTLTKLSLGRRLLLKFPELFSLGWFRKGGPTEEEVAGSSFQMWFVGCGFSHVDLVSREDAKPDMEIITRLKGPEFGYVSTSIILVQCALIVLKQRGGLPKGGVYTPGIVFGPTDLQERLQENGISFDLVSKGDIDETGVFLKDQGEL
;
A
#
# COMPACT_ATOMS: atom_id res chain seq x y z
N MET A 1 13.99 -28.05 11.34
CA MET A 1 13.14 -26.90 11.75
C MET A 1 12.96 -25.84 10.65
N TRP A 2 13.39 -26.07 9.39
CA TRP A 2 13.23 -25.15 8.25
C TRP A 2 12.36 -25.73 7.11
N LYS A 3 11.75 -26.91 7.31
CA LYS A 3 10.87 -27.58 6.34
C LYS A 3 9.37 -27.30 6.58
N LEU A 4 8.97 -26.92 7.79
CA LEU A 4 7.56 -26.59 8.08
C LEU A 4 7.10 -25.24 7.50
N THR A 5 8.04 -24.37 7.11
CA THR A 5 7.71 -23.07 6.51
C THR A 5 7.34 -23.17 5.03
N SER A 6 7.75 -24.22 4.31
CA SER A 6 7.38 -24.40 2.89
C SER A 6 6.01 -25.02 2.70
N GLU A 7 5.54 -25.85 3.63
CA GLU A 7 4.22 -26.50 3.54
C GLU A 7 3.06 -25.57 3.97
N ILE A 8 3.33 -24.55 4.78
CA ILE A 8 2.33 -23.50 5.07
C ILE A 8 2.26 -22.47 3.93
N LEU A 9 3.28 -22.40 3.07
CA LEU A 9 3.29 -21.54 1.88
C LEU A 9 2.51 -22.12 0.68
N SER A 10 2.04 -23.37 0.75
CA SER A 10 1.37 -24.05 -0.37
C SER A 10 -0.15 -23.86 -0.43
N VAL A 11 -0.75 -23.16 0.54
CA VAL A 11 -2.16 -22.80 0.48
C VAL A 11 -2.23 -21.29 0.33
N LEU A 12 -2.53 -20.83 -0.90
CA LEU A 12 -3.09 -19.54 -1.31
C LEU A 12 -2.46 -19.03 -2.62
N GLN A 13 -2.82 -19.66 -3.74
CA GLN A 13 -2.55 -19.08 -5.05
C GLN A 13 -3.51 -17.90 -5.27
N ILE A 14 -2.96 -16.69 -5.32
CA ILE A 14 -3.59 -15.60 -6.08
C ILE A 14 -3.75 -16.16 -7.49
N VAL A 15 -4.99 -16.19 -7.99
CA VAL A 15 -5.28 -16.77 -9.31
C VAL A 15 -4.60 -15.92 -10.38
N GLY A 16 -3.92 -16.58 -11.32
CA GLY A 16 -3.15 -15.94 -12.39
C GLY A 16 -1.63 -16.00 -12.15
N PRO A 17 -0.83 -15.67 -13.18
CA PRO A 17 0.62 -15.70 -13.08
C PRO A 17 1.11 -14.66 -12.06
N ALA A 18 2.10 -15.03 -11.24
CA ALA A 18 2.77 -14.07 -10.39
C ALA A 18 3.42 -12.98 -11.27
N PRO A 19 3.42 -11.70 -10.83
CA PRO A 19 4.07 -10.65 -11.59
C PRO A 19 5.52 -11.02 -11.86
N THR A 20 5.95 -10.86 -13.11
CA THR A 20 7.36 -11.01 -13.45
C THR A 20 8.20 -10.08 -12.57
N LYS A 21 9.43 -10.47 -12.24
CA LYS A 21 10.37 -9.56 -11.57
C LYS A 21 10.68 -8.43 -12.54
N GLY A 22 9.89 -7.35 -12.45
CA GLY A 22 10.09 -6.14 -13.23
C GLY A 22 11.47 -5.52 -12.98
N PRO A 23 11.84 -4.51 -13.78
CA PRO A 23 13.12 -3.84 -13.63
C PRO A 23 13.26 -3.23 -12.23
N LEU A 24 14.49 -3.15 -11.72
CA LEU A 24 14.76 -2.60 -10.39
C LEU A 24 14.32 -1.14 -10.29
N ILE A 25 14.59 -0.38 -11.35
CA ILE A 25 14.17 1.01 -11.54
C ILE A 25 13.23 1.03 -12.75
N GLU A 26 12.11 1.71 -12.62
CA GLU A 26 11.14 1.89 -13.70
C GLU A 26 10.71 3.35 -13.80
N HIS A 27 10.29 3.77 -14.99
CA HIS A 27 9.65 5.06 -15.19
C HIS A 27 8.14 4.86 -15.38
N GLN A 28 7.36 5.35 -14.43
CA GLN A 28 5.90 5.34 -14.48
C GLN A 28 5.40 6.49 -15.35
N LYS A 29 5.35 6.27 -16.67
CA LYS A 29 5.04 7.31 -17.67
C LYS A 29 3.75 8.08 -17.39
N LYS A 30 2.67 7.39 -16.99
CA LYS A 30 1.36 8.01 -16.71
C LYS A 30 1.38 8.94 -15.48
N ILE A 31 2.29 8.69 -14.54
CA ILE A 31 2.43 9.48 -13.30
C ILE A 31 3.60 10.49 -13.41
N GLY A 32 4.54 10.26 -14.34
CA GLY A 32 5.72 11.10 -14.52
C GLY A 32 6.77 10.92 -13.42
N LEU A 33 6.85 9.73 -12.82
CA LEU A 33 7.77 9.43 -11.72
C LEU A 33 8.71 8.27 -12.05
N TRP A 34 9.96 8.40 -11.64
CA TRP A 34 10.86 7.27 -11.53
C TRP A 34 10.60 6.55 -10.21
N ALA A 35 10.64 5.23 -10.22
CA ALA A 35 10.34 4.41 -9.05
C ALA A 35 11.37 3.29 -8.89
N VAL A 36 11.74 3.01 -7.64
CA VAL A 36 12.57 1.84 -7.27
C VAL A 36 11.85 1.04 -6.20
N LYS A 37 11.95 -0.29 -6.29
CA LYS A 37 11.35 -1.20 -5.32
C LYS A 37 11.89 -0.92 -3.92
N LEU A 38 11.00 -0.71 -2.96
CA LEU A 38 11.35 -0.50 -1.56
C LEU A 38 10.99 -1.75 -0.75
N PRO A 39 11.94 -2.40 -0.06
CA PRO A 39 11.62 -3.44 0.89
C PRO A 39 10.92 -2.80 2.10
N SER A 40 9.59 -2.85 2.13
CA SER A 40 8.77 -2.28 3.20
C SER A 40 7.97 -3.32 3.98
N VAL A 41 7.77 -3.04 5.26
CA VAL A 41 6.83 -3.72 6.16
C VAL A 41 5.40 -3.68 5.60
N ASP A 42 5.02 -2.64 4.86
CA ASP A 42 3.67 -2.55 4.27
C ASP A 42 3.38 -3.73 3.35
N THR A 43 4.39 -4.21 2.63
CA THR A 43 4.23 -5.38 1.75
C THR A 43 3.88 -6.64 2.53
N SER A 44 4.46 -6.84 3.72
CA SER A 44 4.12 -8.00 4.56
C SER A 44 2.74 -7.84 5.21
N VAL A 45 2.38 -6.64 5.63
CA VAL A 45 1.06 -6.34 6.23
C VAL A 45 -0.06 -6.52 5.21
N VAL A 46 0.05 -5.96 3.99
CA VAL A 46 -0.96 -6.12 2.94
C VAL A 46 -1.08 -7.58 2.53
N ARG A 47 0.04 -8.28 2.35
CA ARG A 47 0.02 -9.72 2.06
C ARG A 47 -0.69 -10.51 3.17
N ARG A 48 -0.46 -10.17 4.44
CA ARG A 48 -1.13 -10.81 5.57
C ARG A 48 -2.64 -10.55 5.55
N THR A 49 -3.07 -9.33 5.24
CA THR A 49 -4.50 -8.99 5.06
C THR A 49 -5.13 -9.83 3.96
N LEU A 50 -4.53 -9.87 2.77
CA LEU A 50 -5.08 -10.61 1.63
C LEU A 50 -5.08 -12.12 1.86
N SER A 51 -4.04 -12.65 2.51
CA SER A 51 -3.96 -14.06 2.91
C SER A 51 -4.99 -14.43 3.97
N PHE A 52 -5.32 -13.51 4.88
CA PHE A 52 -6.40 -13.73 5.83
C PHE A 52 -7.75 -13.76 5.11
N LEU A 53 -8.00 -12.80 4.22
CA LEU A 53 -9.25 -12.67 3.48
C LEU A 53 -9.52 -13.90 2.61
N SER A 54 -8.50 -14.47 1.97
CA SER A 54 -8.67 -15.67 1.17
C SER A 54 -9.03 -16.92 1.99
N GLN A 55 -8.64 -16.99 3.26
CA GLN A 55 -9.08 -18.03 4.20
C GLN A 55 -10.45 -17.73 4.82
N ASN A 56 -10.85 -16.46 4.84
CA ASN A 56 -12.06 -15.95 5.46
C ASN A 56 -12.75 -14.99 4.49
N PRO A 57 -13.42 -15.48 3.43
CA PRO A 57 -13.91 -14.64 2.32
C PRO A 57 -14.95 -13.60 2.76
N ASN A 58 -15.63 -13.84 3.89
CA ASN A 58 -16.57 -12.89 4.46
C ASN A 58 -15.89 -11.91 5.46
N GLY A 59 -14.59 -12.04 5.73
CA GLY A 59 -13.87 -11.26 6.73
C GLY A 59 -14.18 -11.64 8.18
N LEU A 60 -13.93 -10.72 9.11
CA LEU A 60 -14.07 -10.95 10.56
C LEU A 60 -15.49 -10.71 11.06
N LYS A 61 -16.07 -11.68 11.76
CA LYS A 61 -17.39 -11.54 12.39
C LYS A 61 -17.32 -10.60 13.60
N GLY A 62 -18.28 -9.68 13.69
CA GLY A 62 -18.46 -8.80 14.85
C GLY A 62 -18.99 -9.51 16.10
N VAL A 63 -18.73 -8.96 17.29
CA VAL A 63 -19.25 -9.49 18.57
C VAL A 63 -20.78 -9.47 18.64
N ASN A 64 -21.38 -8.37 18.20
CA ASN A 64 -22.82 -8.13 18.19
C ASN A 64 -23.20 -7.48 16.86
N GLU A 65 -23.14 -8.30 15.80
CA GLU A 65 -23.38 -7.86 14.43
C GLU A 65 -24.87 -8.01 14.09
N ASN A 66 -25.50 -6.90 13.71
CA ASN A 66 -26.87 -6.93 13.22
C ASN A 66 -26.92 -7.38 11.74
N PRO A 67 -28.08 -7.80 11.21
CA PRO A 67 -28.18 -8.29 9.83
C PRO A 67 -27.70 -7.29 8.78
N LYS A 68 -27.93 -5.99 9.00
CA LYS A 68 -27.47 -4.91 8.10
C LYS A 68 -25.94 -4.84 8.04
N LYS A 69 -25.25 -4.88 9.19
CA LYS A 69 -23.78 -4.84 9.27
C LYS A 69 -23.15 -6.10 8.68
N LEU A 70 -23.78 -7.25 8.92
CA LEU A 70 -23.39 -8.52 8.29
C LEU A 70 -23.43 -8.42 6.77
N GLN A 71 -24.54 -7.93 6.21
CA GLN A 71 -24.70 -7.77 4.77
C GLN A 71 -23.66 -6.79 4.21
N ASN A 72 -23.52 -5.60 4.82
CA ASN A 72 -22.52 -4.61 4.42
C ASN A 72 -21.09 -5.20 4.41
N ARG A 73 -20.75 -6.02 5.42
CA ARG A 73 -19.44 -6.67 5.50
C ARG A 73 -19.25 -7.68 4.37
N ILE A 74 -20.24 -8.54 4.11
CA ILE A 74 -20.19 -9.53 3.02
C ILE A 74 -20.06 -8.82 1.68
N ASP A 75 -20.88 -7.80 1.45
CA ASP A 75 -20.89 -7.02 0.21
C ASP A 75 -19.52 -6.37 -0.01
N PHE A 76 -18.97 -5.70 1.01
CA PHE A 76 -17.64 -5.09 0.93
C PHE A 76 -16.57 -6.11 0.54
N TRP A 77 -16.48 -7.25 1.25
CA TRP A 77 -15.44 -8.23 0.99
C TRP A 77 -15.59 -8.96 -0.35
N SER A 78 -16.81 -9.10 -0.87
CA SER A 78 -17.07 -9.66 -2.20
C SER A 78 -16.45 -8.83 -3.34
N THR A 79 -16.28 -7.52 -3.12
CA THR A 79 -15.66 -6.61 -4.09
C THR A 79 -14.14 -6.71 -4.13
N ILE A 80 -13.51 -7.16 -3.03
CA ILE A 80 -12.05 -7.19 -2.91
C ILE A 80 -11.50 -8.41 -3.64
N LYS A 81 -10.63 -8.17 -4.61
CA LYS A 81 -9.94 -9.23 -5.35
C LYS A 81 -8.54 -9.49 -4.77
N PRO A 82 -8.05 -10.75 -4.78
CA PRO A 82 -6.67 -11.05 -4.44
C PRO A 82 -5.70 -10.26 -5.34
N ALA A 83 -4.63 -9.74 -4.75
CA ALA A 83 -3.66 -8.92 -5.48
C ALA A 83 -2.23 -9.20 -5.01
N HIS A 84 -1.28 -9.16 -5.95
CA HIS A 84 0.13 -9.10 -5.62
C HIS A 84 0.52 -7.67 -5.29
N PHE A 85 0.77 -7.41 -4.02
CA PHE A 85 1.15 -6.08 -3.56
C PHE A 85 2.67 -5.91 -3.49
N GLY A 86 3.15 -4.75 -3.90
CA GLY A 86 4.54 -4.32 -3.75
C GLY A 86 4.60 -2.81 -3.59
N MET A 87 5.62 -2.34 -2.88
CA MET A 87 5.82 -0.91 -2.64
C MET A 87 7.07 -0.40 -3.34
N LYS A 88 6.97 0.83 -3.87
CA LYS A 88 8.06 1.54 -4.52
C LYS A 88 8.19 2.93 -3.91
N ILE A 89 9.41 3.41 -3.79
CA ILE A 89 9.67 4.83 -3.54
C ILE A 89 9.88 5.51 -4.88
N ALA A 90 9.29 6.70 -5.04
CA ALA A 90 9.25 7.38 -6.33
C ALA A 90 9.68 8.84 -6.23
N SER A 91 10.26 9.36 -7.32
CA SER A 91 10.65 10.76 -7.46
C SER A 91 10.55 11.21 -8.92
N PRO A 92 10.22 12.49 -9.18
CA PRO A 92 10.30 13.04 -10.54
C PRO A 92 11.72 12.98 -11.11
N ASN A 93 12.73 13.03 -10.25
CA ASN A 93 14.14 13.09 -10.65
C ASN A 93 14.82 11.72 -10.51
N LEU A 94 15.34 11.18 -11.61
CA LEU A 94 16.08 9.91 -11.62
C LEU A 94 17.32 9.94 -10.71
N LEU A 95 17.99 11.08 -10.57
CA LEU A 95 19.14 11.23 -9.67
C LEU A 95 18.77 10.98 -8.20
N ASN A 96 17.56 11.38 -7.78
CA ASN A 96 17.08 11.11 -6.42
C ASN A 96 16.91 9.61 -6.17
N ILE A 97 16.55 8.82 -7.19
CA ILE A 97 16.48 7.36 -7.09
C ILE A 97 17.84 6.75 -6.77
N PHE A 98 18.90 7.19 -7.45
CA PHE A 98 20.26 6.76 -7.13
C PHE A 98 20.68 7.19 -5.71
N GLY A 99 20.27 8.37 -5.27
CA GLY A 99 20.43 8.82 -3.89
C GLY A 99 19.76 7.88 -2.88
N PHE A 100 18.48 7.55 -3.08
CA PHE A 100 17.74 6.62 -2.23
C PHE A 100 18.40 5.25 -2.15
N ILE A 101 18.84 4.70 -3.29
CA ILE A 101 19.55 3.41 -3.34
C ILE A 101 20.85 3.48 -2.54
N THR A 102 21.64 4.53 -2.74
CA THR A 102 22.93 4.72 -2.06
C THR A 102 22.75 4.82 -0.54
N VAL A 103 21.84 5.68 -0.08
CA VAL A 103 21.52 5.82 1.35
C VAL A 103 20.99 4.50 1.93
N GLY A 104 20.08 3.83 1.21
CA GLY A 104 19.53 2.53 1.61
C GLY A 104 20.60 1.45 1.78
N LEU A 105 21.57 1.36 0.85
CA LEU A 105 22.70 0.43 0.94
C LEU A 105 23.64 0.78 2.10
N LEU A 106 23.94 2.06 2.30
CA LEU A 106 24.77 2.52 3.43
C LEU A 106 24.14 2.17 4.78
N ILE A 107 22.86 2.50 4.98
CA ILE A 107 22.13 2.15 6.20
C ILE A 107 22.02 0.63 6.33
N GLY A 108 21.66 -0.09 5.26
CA GLY A 108 21.49 -1.54 5.26
C GLY A 108 22.77 -2.33 5.56
N THR A 109 23.94 -1.78 5.22
CA THR A 109 25.24 -2.38 5.57
C THR A 109 25.67 -2.01 6.98
N LEU A 110 25.56 -0.74 7.38
CA LEU A 110 25.95 -0.26 8.70
C LEU A 110 25.10 -0.86 9.83
N THR A 111 23.82 -1.12 9.59
CA THR A 111 22.93 -1.74 10.58
C THR A 111 23.34 -3.17 10.97
N LYS A 112 24.11 -3.87 10.14
CA LYS A 112 24.62 -5.22 10.45
C LYS A 112 25.73 -5.22 11.50
N LEU A 113 26.44 -4.10 11.67
CA LEU A 113 27.54 -3.94 12.61
C LEU A 113 27.06 -3.24 13.89
N SER A 114 27.52 -3.68 15.06
CA SER A 114 27.19 -3.02 16.34
C SER A 114 27.68 -1.56 16.37
N LEU A 115 28.90 -1.32 15.90
CA LEU A 115 29.47 0.02 15.76
C LEU A 115 28.68 0.87 14.75
N GLY A 116 28.28 0.29 13.61
CA GLY A 116 27.51 0.99 12.59
C GLY A 116 26.13 1.44 13.10
N ARG A 117 25.41 0.57 13.82
CA ARG A 117 24.16 0.95 14.51
C ARG A 117 24.36 2.10 15.50
N ARG A 118 25.43 2.04 16.32
CA ARG A 118 25.76 3.11 17.25
C ARG A 118 26.04 4.43 16.53
N LEU A 119 26.70 4.37 15.36
CA LEU A 119 27.05 5.54 14.57
C LEU A 119 25.82 6.16 13.89
N LEU A 120 24.97 5.33 13.27
CA LEU A 120 23.69 5.76 12.67
C LEU A 120 22.79 6.47 13.69
N LEU A 121 22.67 5.93 14.91
CA LEU A 121 21.87 6.53 15.97
C LEU A 121 22.51 7.80 16.55
N LYS A 122 23.85 7.86 16.60
CA LYS A 122 24.56 9.02 17.15
C LYS A 122 24.61 10.20 16.17
N PHE A 123 24.64 9.94 14.86
CA PHE A 123 24.76 10.98 13.83
C PHE A 123 23.76 10.78 12.67
N PRO A 124 22.44 10.75 12.96
CA PRO A 124 21.43 10.49 11.92
C PRO A 124 21.49 11.48 10.77
N GLU A 125 21.83 12.75 11.04
CA GLU A 125 21.95 13.82 10.04
C GLU A 125 23.02 13.52 9.00
N LEU A 126 24.18 13.03 9.44
CA LEU A 126 25.28 12.69 8.56
C LEU A 126 24.91 11.53 7.62
N PHE A 127 24.27 10.49 8.16
CA PHE A 127 23.96 9.26 7.40
C PHE A 127 22.66 9.35 6.59
N SER A 128 21.85 10.37 6.84
CA SER A 128 20.64 10.66 6.07
C SER A 128 20.79 11.84 5.13
N LEU A 129 22.00 12.41 5.01
CA LEU A 129 22.26 13.64 4.24
C LEU A 129 21.33 14.79 4.66
N GLY A 130 21.05 14.91 5.95
CA GLY A 130 20.20 15.94 6.54
C GLY A 130 18.69 15.65 6.50
N TRP A 131 18.24 14.56 5.89
CA TRP A 131 16.80 14.20 5.88
C TRP A 131 16.25 13.81 7.25
N PHE A 132 17.09 13.23 8.10
CA PHE A 132 16.74 12.88 9.47
C PHE A 132 17.65 13.60 10.45
N ARG A 133 17.05 14.34 11.38
CA ARG A 133 17.77 15.09 12.42
C ARG A 133 17.32 14.79 13.82
N LYS A 134 18.20 15.05 14.79
CA LYS A 134 17.83 14.93 16.20
C LYS A 134 16.84 16.04 16.54
N GLY A 135 15.66 15.67 17.03
CA GLY A 135 14.55 16.60 17.28
C GLY A 135 13.45 16.57 16.21
N GLY A 136 13.68 15.90 15.07
CA GLY A 136 12.67 15.81 14.02
C GLY A 136 12.49 17.10 13.19
N PRO A 137 11.45 17.15 12.34
CA PRO A 137 11.10 18.36 11.59
C PRO A 137 10.56 19.47 12.52
N THR A 138 10.63 20.73 12.09
CA THR A 138 9.98 21.84 12.83
C THR A 138 8.47 21.82 12.62
N GLU A 139 7.72 22.52 13.46
CA GLU A 139 6.26 22.64 13.29
C GLU A 139 5.90 23.29 11.96
N GLU A 140 6.67 24.27 11.49
CA GLU A 140 6.45 24.92 10.19
C GLU A 140 6.73 23.99 9.02
N GLU A 141 7.78 23.16 9.10
CA GLU A 141 8.06 22.13 8.09
C GLU A 141 6.93 21.10 8.04
N VAL A 142 6.40 20.69 9.20
CA VAL A 142 5.25 19.77 9.28
C VAL A 142 4.00 20.43 8.71
N ALA A 143 3.71 21.67 9.08
CA ALA A 143 2.54 22.41 8.61
C ALA A 143 2.59 22.72 7.11
N GLY A 144 3.78 22.96 6.56
CA GLY A 144 4.00 23.25 5.14
C GLY A 144 4.13 22.01 4.26
N SER A 145 4.16 20.81 4.83
CA SER A 145 4.36 19.56 4.09
C SER A 145 3.06 18.83 3.78
N SER A 146 3.06 18.11 2.67
CA SER A 146 1.97 17.22 2.26
C SER A 146 2.53 15.94 1.68
N PHE A 147 1.69 14.90 1.57
CA PHE A 147 2.09 13.66 0.91
C PHE A 147 1.20 13.36 -0.29
N GLN A 148 1.78 12.60 -1.22
CA GLN A 148 1.05 11.95 -2.30
C GLN A 148 1.52 10.50 -2.39
N MET A 149 0.58 9.58 -2.46
CA MET A 149 0.84 8.17 -2.69
C MET A 149 0.00 7.70 -3.86
N TRP A 150 0.62 6.96 -4.78
CA TRP A 150 -0.03 6.46 -5.98
C TRP A 150 -0.19 4.95 -5.87
N PHE A 151 -1.40 4.45 -6.14
CA PHE A 151 -1.68 3.04 -6.26
C PHE A 151 -1.89 2.73 -7.73
N VAL A 152 -1.02 1.86 -8.27
CA VAL A 152 -1.10 1.38 -9.65
C VAL A 152 -1.51 -0.08 -9.60
N GLY A 153 -2.74 -0.37 -10.02
CA GLY A 153 -3.28 -1.70 -10.13
C GLY A 153 -3.29 -2.15 -11.59
N CYS A 154 -2.57 -3.22 -11.90
CA CYS A 154 -2.65 -3.91 -13.19
C CYS A 154 -3.40 -5.22 -13.00
N GLY A 155 -4.39 -5.48 -13.85
CA GLY A 155 -5.21 -6.69 -13.78
C GLY A 155 -5.82 -7.06 -15.13
N PHE A 156 -6.79 -7.97 -15.09
CA PHE A 156 -7.50 -8.44 -16.27
C PHE A 156 -8.89 -7.81 -16.37
N SER A 157 -9.27 -7.39 -17.57
CA SER A 157 -10.62 -6.88 -17.88
C SER A 157 -11.69 -7.97 -17.74
N HIS A 158 -11.34 -9.22 -18.10
CA HIS A 158 -12.22 -10.38 -18.07
C HIS A 158 -11.59 -11.57 -17.33
N VAL A 159 -12.43 -12.32 -16.60
CA VAL A 159 -12.01 -13.49 -15.81
C VAL A 159 -11.41 -14.60 -16.66
N ASP A 160 -11.87 -14.75 -17.90
CA ASP A 160 -11.41 -15.80 -18.83
C ASP A 160 -9.94 -15.64 -19.22
N LEU A 161 -9.38 -14.44 -19.12
CA LEU A 161 -7.98 -14.16 -19.39
C LEU A 161 -7.07 -14.67 -18.26
N VAL A 162 -7.58 -14.73 -17.02
CA VAL A 162 -6.80 -15.12 -15.83
C VAL A 162 -6.33 -16.58 -15.91
N SER A 163 -7.09 -17.44 -16.58
CA SER A 163 -6.83 -18.88 -16.68
C SER A 163 -5.83 -19.26 -17.79
N ARG A 164 -5.39 -18.29 -18.60
CA ARG A 164 -4.41 -18.54 -19.68
C ARG A 164 -3.00 -18.40 -19.10
N GLU A 165 -2.18 -19.44 -19.25
CA GLU A 165 -0.82 -19.50 -18.68
C GLU A 165 0.08 -18.30 -19.07
N ASP A 166 -0.08 -17.77 -20.28
CA ASP A 166 0.73 -16.67 -20.82
C ASP A 166 0.02 -15.31 -20.89
N ALA A 167 -1.18 -15.18 -20.33
CA ALA A 167 -1.91 -13.92 -20.41
C ALA A 167 -1.26 -12.83 -19.55
N LYS A 168 -1.06 -11.67 -20.15
CA LYS A 168 -0.62 -10.45 -19.46
C LYS A 168 -1.84 -9.63 -19.03
N PRO A 169 -1.76 -8.91 -17.90
CA PRO A 169 -2.76 -7.91 -17.54
C PRO A 169 -2.99 -6.94 -18.71
N ASP A 170 -4.26 -6.67 -19.02
CA ASP A 170 -4.70 -5.79 -20.11
C ASP A 170 -5.37 -4.51 -19.60
N MET A 171 -5.64 -4.40 -18.29
CA MET A 171 -6.27 -3.23 -17.68
C MET A 171 -5.39 -2.63 -16.58
N GLU A 172 -5.39 -1.30 -16.51
CA GLU A 172 -4.75 -0.54 -15.44
C GLU A 172 -5.72 0.44 -14.78
N ILE A 173 -5.62 0.52 -13.45
CA ILE A 173 -6.30 1.53 -12.63
C ILE A 173 -5.24 2.24 -11.80
N ILE A 174 -5.22 3.57 -11.90
CA ILE A 174 -4.37 4.43 -11.08
C ILE A 174 -5.26 5.23 -10.14
N THR A 175 -5.02 5.08 -8.85
CA THR A 175 -5.61 5.94 -7.82
C THR A 175 -4.53 6.69 -7.05
N ARG A 176 -4.94 7.77 -6.40
CA ARG A 176 -4.04 8.65 -5.67
C ARG A 176 -4.61 9.00 -4.31
N LEU A 177 -3.77 8.85 -3.30
CA LEU A 177 -4.01 9.30 -1.94
C LEU A 177 -3.24 10.60 -1.71
N LYS A 178 -3.88 11.63 -1.15
CA LYS A 178 -3.23 12.86 -0.71
C LYS A 178 -3.62 13.21 0.71
N GLY A 179 -2.78 13.96 1.39
CA GLY A 179 -3.12 14.56 2.68
C GLY A 179 -2.01 15.45 3.22
N PRO A 180 -2.18 15.97 4.45
CA PRO A 180 -1.16 16.74 5.15
C PRO A 180 0.06 15.86 5.45
N GLU A 181 1.15 16.41 5.98
CA GLU A 181 2.40 15.68 6.26
C GLU A 181 2.20 14.21 6.72
N PHE A 182 2.95 13.30 6.07
CA PHE A 182 2.73 11.85 6.13
C PHE A 182 2.96 11.24 7.53
N GLY A 183 4.07 11.60 8.16
CA GLY A 183 4.61 10.92 9.33
C GLY A 183 3.94 11.29 10.65
N TYR A 184 3.59 12.56 10.84
CA TYR A 184 3.04 13.10 12.08
C TYR A 184 1.56 13.39 11.94
N VAL A 185 1.15 14.20 10.96
CA VAL A 185 -0.24 14.67 10.87
C VAL A 185 -1.15 13.57 10.36
N SER A 186 -0.89 13.04 9.17
CA SER A 186 -1.73 12.02 8.53
C SER A 186 -1.77 10.72 9.33
N THR A 187 -0.62 10.29 9.87
CA THR A 187 -0.58 9.10 10.72
C THR A 187 -1.39 9.29 12.01
N SER A 188 -1.34 10.47 12.63
CA SER A 188 -2.17 10.78 13.82
C SER A 188 -3.66 10.77 13.48
N ILE A 189 -4.06 11.37 12.35
CA ILE A 189 -5.45 11.32 11.86
C ILE A 189 -5.90 9.87 11.72
N ILE A 190 -5.12 9.03 11.03
CA ILE A 190 -5.46 7.61 10.79
C ILE A 190 -5.62 6.86 12.12
N LEU A 191 -4.68 7.05 13.07
CA LEU A 191 -4.74 6.37 14.37
C LEU A 191 -5.96 6.80 15.18
N VAL A 192 -6.27 8.10 15.23
CA VAL A 192 -7.43 8.63 15.94
C VAL A 192 -8.73 8.11 15.33
N GLN A 193 -8.86 8.11 13.99
CA GLN A 193 -10.07 7.58 13.34
C GLN A 193 -10.24 6.08 13.57
N CYS A 194 -9.16 5.29 13.54
CA CYS A 194 -9.19 3.87 13.91
C CYS A 194 -9.67 3.69 15.36
N ALA A 195 -9.13 4.48 16.31
CA ALA A 195 -9.52 4.41 17.71
C ALA A 195 -11.00 4.78 17.93
N LEU A 196 -11.49 5.80 17.24
CA LEU A 196 -12.90 6.21 17.30
C LEU A 196 -13.83 5.11 16.77
N ILE A 197 -13.45 4.39 15.71
CA ILE A 197 -14.21 3.23 15.22
C ILE A 197 -14.21 2.12 16.27
N VAL A 198 -13.06 1.80 16.87
CA VAL A 198 -12.99 0.79 17.93
C VAL A 198 -13.93 1.12 19.09
N LEU A 199 -13.98 2.38 19.50
CA LEU A 199 -14.82 2.84 20.61
C LEU A 199 -16.31 2.86 20.24
N LYS A 200 -16.68 3.44 19.09
CA LYS A 200 -18.08 3.68 18.71
C LYS A 200 -18.75 2.49 18.03
N GLN A 201 -17.98 1.64 17.35
CA GLN A 201 -18.49 0.53 16.55
C GLN A 201 -18.08 -0.83 17.11
N ARG A 202 -17.71 -0.91 18.40
CA ARG A 202 -17.16 -2.12 19.04
C ARG A 202 -17.92 -3.40 18.74
N GLY A 203 -19.26 -3.35 18.75
CA GLY A 203 -20.11 -4.51 18.46
C GLY A 203 -19.95 -5.09 17.04
N GLY A 204 -19.60 -4.25 16.05
CA GLY A 204 -19.34 -4.71 14.68
C GLY A 204 -17.94 -5.26 14.45
N LEU A 205 -17.05 -5.18 15.44
CA LEU A 205 -15.66 -5.59 15.35
C LEU A 205 -15.42 -6.95 16.02
N PRO A 206 -14.32 -7.67 15.69
CA PRO A 206 -14.00 -8.97 16.30
C PRO A 206 -13.83 -8.87 17.83
N LYS A 207 -14.13 -9.97 18.54
CA LYS A 207 -14.05 -10.05 20.01
C LYS A 207 -12.66 -9.72 20.56
N GLY A 208 -11.62 -10.10 19.82
CA GLY A 208 -10.22 -9.84 20.16
C GLY A 208 -9.30 -10.65 19.27
N GLY A 209 -8.00 -10.37 19.33
CA GLY A 209 -6.97 -11.00 18.51
C GLY A 209 -5.98 -9.98 17.95
N VAL A 210 -4.99 -10.48 17.20
CA VAL A 210 -3.99 -9.64 16.52
C VAL A 210 -4.30 -9.67 15.03
N TYR A 211 -4.76 -8.54 14.50
CA TYR A 211 -5.23 -8.41 13.13
C TYR A 211 -4.59 -7.21 12.44
N THR A 212 -4.50 -7.27 11.11
CA THR A 212 -4.07 -6.11 10.33
C THR A 212 -5.17 -5.04 10.30
N PRO A 213 -4.83 -3.75 10.20
CA PRO A 213 -5.85 -2.70 10.09
C PRO A 213 -6.79 -2.92 8.90
N GLY A 214 -6.24 -3.39 7.77
CA GLY A 214 -7.03 -3.66 6.56
C GLY A 214 -8.17 -4.65 6.79
N ILE A 215 -7.97 -5.73 7.56
CA ILE A 215 -9.03 -6.72 7.80
C ILE A 215 -10.06 -6.23 8.83
N VAL A 216 -9.65 -5.38 9.79
CA VAL A 216 -10.53 -4.88 10.84
C VAL A 216 -11.39 -3.73 10.35
N PHE A 217 -10.77 -2.76 9.65
CA PHE A 217 -11.41 -1.50 9.29
C PHE A 217 -11.89 -1.45 7.84
N GLY A 218 -11.57 -2.43 7.00
CA GLY A 218 -12.05 -2.51 5.62
C GLY A 218 -13.56 -2.24 5.47
N PRO A 219 -14.45 -3.00 6.14
CA PRO A 219 -15.90 -2.86 5.98
C PRO A 219 -16.50 -1.73 6.83
N THR A 220 -15.70 -0.76 7.30
CA THR A 220 -16.14 0.34 8.16
C THR A 220 -16.15 1.66 7.40
N ASP A 221 -16.65 2.72 8.04
CA ASP A 221 -16.65 4.10 7.52
C ASP A 221 -15.26 4.78 7.61
N LEU A 222 -14.16 4.02 7.78
CA LEU A 222 -12.82 4.60 7.94
C LEU A 222 -12.44 5.49 6.76
N GLN A 223 -12.67 5.07 5.51
CA GLN A 223 -12.32 5.88 4.34
C GLN A 223 -13.03 7.24 4.35
N GLU A 224 -14.34 7.25 4.62
CA GLU A 224 -15.15 8.47 4.71
C GLU A 224 -14.63 9.40 5.80
N ARG A 225 -14.33 8.86 6.99
CA ARG A 225 -13.72 9.60 8.10
C ARG A 225 -12.39 10.22 7.72
N LEU A 226 -11.53 9.50 7.00
CA LEU A 226 -10.24 10.02 6.56
C LEU A 226 -10.43 11.17 5.57
N GLN A 227 -11.42 11.08 4.66
CA GLN A 227 -11.80 12.16 3.75
C GLN A 227 -12.27 13.42 4.48
N GLU A 228 -13.16 13.25 5.47
CA GLU A 228 -13.63 14.35 6.32
C GLU A 228 -12.50 15.03 7.12
N ASN A 229 -11.39 14.32 7.32
CA ASN A 229 -10.23 14.81 8.08
C ASN A 229 -9.01 15.12 7.18
N GLY A 230 -9.24 15.42 5.90
CA GLY A 230 -8.23 16.01 5.02
C GLY A 230 -7.35 15.00 4.25
N ILE A 231 -7.75 13.73 4.16
CA ILE A 231 -7.08 12.71 3.35
C ILE A 231 -7.96 12.37 2.13
N SER A 232 -7.54 12.76 0.92
CA SER A 232 -8.33 12.55 -0.30
C SER A 232 -7.95 11.27 -1.04
N PHE A 233 -8.94 10.64 -1.67
CA PHE A 233 -8.80 9.42 -2.48
C PHE A 233 -9.34 9.72 -3.88
N ASP A 234 -8.44 9.82 -4.86
CA ASP A 234 -8.78 10.21 -6.23
C ASP A 234 -8.63 9.00 -7.17
N LEU A 235 -9.60 8.80 -8.06
CA LEU A 235 -9.38 7.99 -9.27
C LEU A 235 -8.68 8.87 -10.32
N VAL A 236 -7.49 8.48 -10.74
CA VAL A 236 -6.67 9.25 -11.69
C VAL A 236 -6.96 8.78 -13.11
N SER A 237 -6.89 7.47 -13.33
CA SER A 237 -7.15 6.87 -14.65
C SER A 237 -7.61 5.43 -14.51
N LYS A 238 -8.42 4.99 -15.46
CA LYS A 238 -8.78 3.59 -15.67
C LYS A 238 -8.85 3.36 -17.17
N GLY A 239 -8.17 2.33 -17.66
CA GLY A 239 -8.20 2.00 -19.09
C GLY A 239 -7.25 0.87 -19.43
N ASP A 240 -7.20 0.55 -20.71
CA ASP A 240 -6.41 -0.55 -21.22
C ASP A 240 -4.90 -0.25 -21.18
N ILE A 241 -4.09 -1.30 -21.08
CA ILE A 241 -2.63 -1.24 -21.12
C ILE A 241 -2.19 -1.34 -22.58
N ASP A 242 -1.98 -0.20 -23.23
CA ASP A 242 -1.39 -0.17 -24.58
C ASP A 242 0.09 -0.62 -24.55
N GLU A 243 0.45 -1.60 -25.39
CA GLU A 243 1.83 -2.12 -25.52
C GLU A 243 2.86 -1.10 -26.08
N THR A 244 2.43 0.09 -26.51
CA THR A 244 3.29 1.07 -27.20
C THR A 244 3.46 2.42 -26.50
N GLY A 245 2.70 2.70 -25.43
CA GLY A 245 2.81 3.99 -24.73
C GLY A 245 2.56 5.23 -25.59
N VAL A 246 1.73 5.11 -26.63
CA VAL A 246 1.19 6.21 -27.43
C VAL A 246 -0.29 5.91 -27.64
N PHE A 247 -1.17 6.74 -27.09
CA PHE A 247 -2.61 6.55 -27.25
C PHE A 247 -3.11 7.17 -28.56
N LEU A 248 -4.04 6.46 -29.18
CA LEU A 248 -5.04 7.04 -30.05
C LEU A 248 -5.91 7.99 -29.21
N LYS A 249 -6.04 9.23 -29.68
CA LYS A 249 -7.07 10.15 -29.18
C LYS A 249 -8.42 9.47 -29.39
N ASP A 250 -9.21 9.36 -28.32
CA ASP A 250 -10.66 9.20 -28.45
C ASP A 250 -11.17 10.40 -29.27
N GLN A 251 -11.66 10.11 -30.48
CA GLN A 251 -12.60 10.99 -31.16
C GLN A 251 -13.97 10.69 -30.57
N GLY A 252 -14.47 11.64 -29.79
CA GLY A 252 -15.82 11.63 -29.27
C GLY A 252 -16.21 13.04 -28.85
N GLU A 253 -16.39 13.92 -29.83
CA GLU A 253 -17.22 15.12 -29.67
C GLU A 253 -18.69 14.72 -29.83
N LEU A 254 -19.50 15.25 -28.89
CA LEU A 254 -20.97 15.35 -28.80
C LEU A 254 -21.76 14.08 -28.44
#